data_AF-A0A964H8Z2-F1
#
_entry.id   AF-A0A964H8Z2-F1
#
_cell.length_a   1.000
_cell.length_b   1.000
_cell.length_c   1.000
_cell.angle_alpha   90.00
_cell.angle_beta   90.00
_cell.angle_gamma   90.00
#
_symmetry.space_group_name_H-M   'P 1'
#
loop_
_entity.id
_entity.type
_entity.pdbx_description
1 polymer ?
#
loop_
_entity_poly.entity_id
_entity_poly.type
_entity_poly.pdbx_seq_one_letter_code
_entity_poly.pdbx_strand_id
1 'polypeptide(L)'
;AAVRASRSRADSAAGVWSMPQGDAYYRWCLRNHTTTDLSPDQVHKLGLREVERLQAEIKGLMKELGLSGGPVFSSWIQAYWGYIYGDAHRAEYTYPEGPEAKTRVVADYQRIIDETWPRLPDIFSQIPKTRVDAQAVPPHKEATSGTYYEPASLDGLRPGVFYVNLGGFIPNKPGMATLAYHEAVPGHHFQIAVTQERRENRMFKNLLFFTGFGEGWAMYSEQLAYERGWFPDVPSRIANRNSLLFRAVRLVVDTGIHSKRWTRGQAMAYMRDNLGWAAEGEVDRYIMWPGQACSYYVGMMRILELRDAARKKLGPKLDLREFHRILLESGTMPLELAARRVDEYVAASR
;
A
#
# COMPACT_ATOMS: atom_id res chain seq x y z
N ALA A 1 -0.02 3.56 35.45
CA ALA A 1 -0.93 2.99 36.46
C ALA A 1 -2.28 2.58 35.88
N ALA A 2 -3.01 3.48 35.21
CA ALA A 2 -4.34 3.20 34.63
C ALA A 2 -4.41 1.97 33.69
N VAL A 3 -3.47 1.83 32.75
CA VAL A 3 -3.40 0.67 31.83
C VAL A 3 -3.19 -0.66 32.58
N ARG A 4 -2.46 -0.65 33.70
CA ARG A 4 -2.28 -1.86 34.52
C ARG A 4 -3.56 -2.21 35.26
N ALA A 5 -4.27 -1.21 35.78
CA ALA A 5 -5.54 -1.39 36.47
C ALA A 5 -6.67 -1.89 35.54
N SER A 6 -6.62 -1.60 34.23
CA SER A 6 -7.60 -2.11 33.28
C SER A 6 -7.39 -3.58 32.91
N ARG A 7 -6.24 -4.20 33.23
CA ARG A 7 -5.95 -5.61 32.84
C ARG A 7 -6.94 -6.62 33.40
N SER A 8 -7.45 -6.42 34.61
CA SER A 8 -8.45 -7.31 35.22
C SER A 8 -9.81 -7.29 34.52
N ARG A 9 -10.05 -6.29 33.66
CA ARG A 9 -11.28 -6.13 32.86
C ARG A 9 -11.09 -6.49 31.39
N ALA A 10 -9.86 -6.77 30.96
CA ALA A 10 -9.56 -7.16 29.58
C ALA A 10 -9.85 -8.64 29.39
N ASP A 11 -10.40 -9.01 28.23
CA ASP A 11 -10.54 -10.40 27.81
C ASP A 11 -9.45 -10.76 26.77
N SER A 12 -9.46 -12.01 26.31
CA SER A 12 -8.58 -12.49 25.25
C SER A 12 -9.20 -12.37 23.86
N ALA A 13 -10.35 -11.73 23.72
CA ALA A 13 -11.00 -11.57 22.42
C ALA A 13 -10.25 -10.52 21.61
N ALA A 14 -9.78 -10.93 20.43
CA ALA A 14 -8.98 -10.07 19.56
C ALA A 14 -9.83 -9.03 18.80
N GLY A 15 -11.13 -9.29 18.62
CA GLY A 15 -11.99 -8.45 17.79
C GLY A 15 -12.97 -7.63 18.61
N VAL A 16 -13.21 -6.40 18.15
CA VAL A 16 -14.21 -5.49 18.73
C VAL A 16 -15.64 -6.06 18.81
N TRP A 17 -15.96 -7.16 18.12
CA TRP A 17 -17.23 -7.89 18.26
C TRP A 17 -17.53 -8.33 19.69
N SER A 18 -16.51 -8.49 20.55
CA SER A 18 -16.71 -8.83 21.98
C SER A 18 -17.21 -7.64 22.81
N MET A 19 -17.10 -6.42 22.29
CA MET A 19 -17.51 -5.19 22.97
C MET A 19 -19.01 -4.90 22.77
N PRO A 20 -19.65 -4.11 23.66
CA PRO A 20 -21.02 -3.65 23.45
C PRO A 20 -21.16 -2.95 22.08
N GLN A 21 -22.14 -3.40 21.28
CA GLN A 21 -22.38 -2.93 19.91
C GLN A 21 -21.18 -3.13 18.95
N GLY A 22 -20.30 -4.10 19.25
CA GLY A 22 -19.08 -4.37 18.50
C GLY A 22 -19.25 -4.52 16.99
N ASP A 23 -20.27 -5.26 16.55
CA ASP A 23 -20.56 -5.44 15.11
C ASP A 23 -20.95 -4.13 14.43
N ALA A 24 -21.72 -3.27 15.10
CA ALA A 24 -22.11 -1.96 14.57
C ALA A 24 -20.90 -1.01 14.56
N TYR A 25 -20.09 -1.03 15.61
CA TYR A 25 -18.85 -0.27 15.69
C TYR A 25 -17.87 -0.65 14.57
N TYR A 26 -17.65 -1.95 14.33
CA TYR A 26 -16.77 -2.41 13.26
C TYR A 26 -17.27 -1.99 11.87
N ARG A 27 -18.58 -2.11 11.60
CA ARG A 27 -19.17 -1.61 10.35
C ARG A 27 -18.94 -0.12 10.16
N TRP A 28 -19.07 0.67 11.23
CA TRP A 28 -18.78 2.10 11.18
C TRP A 28 -17.28 2.37 10.93
N CYS A 29 -16.37 1.69 11.63
CA CYS A 29 -14.92 1.82 11.41
C CYS A 29 -14.52 1.49 9.98
N LEU A 30 -15.03 0.36 9.45
CA LEU A 30 -14.77 -0.07 8.09
C LEU A 30 -15.26 0.96 7.06
N ARG A 31 -16.48 1.49 7.24
CA ARG A 31 -17.01 2.58 6.42
C ARG A 31 -16.19 3.86 6.54
N ASN A 32 -15.77 4.24 7.75
CA ASN A 32 -14.97 5.44 7.99
C ASN A 32 -13.60 5.37 7.30
N HIS A 33 -12.93 4.23 7.37
CA HIS A 33 -11.60 4.05 6.77
C HIS A 33 -11.65 3.83 5.26
N THR A 34 -12.63 3.08 4.76
CA THR A 34 -12.74 2.78 3.33
C THR A 34 -13.52 3.84 2.58
N THR A 35 -14.41 4.58 3.24
CA THR A 35 -15.38 5.50 2.60
C THR A 35 -16.27 4.81 1.57
N THR A 36 -16.61 3.54 1.83
CA THR A 36 -17.51 2.71 1.03
C THR A 36 -18.58 2.08 1.91
N ASP A 37 -19.68 1.65 1.32
CA ASP A 37 -20.74 0.91 2.00
C ASP A 37 -20.54 -0.63 1.96
N LEU A 38 -19.31 -1.10 1.70
CA LEU A 38 -19.01 -2.52 1.71
C LEU A 38 -19.20 -3.11 3.11
N SER A 39 -19.99 -4.17 3.19
CA SER A 39 -20.12 -4.96 4.42
C SER A 39 -18.82 -5.73 4.74
N PRO A 40 -18.56 -6.06 6.01
CA PRO A 40 -17.46 -6.95 6.40
C PRO A 40 -17.38 -8.24 5.59
N ASP A 41 -18.53 -8.82 5.24
CA ASP A 41 -18.62 -10.06 4.46
C ASP A 41 -18.21 -9.86 3.00
N GLN A 42 -18.57 -8.73 2.40
CA GLN A 42 -18.12 -8.38 1.06
C GLN A 42 -16.60 -8.13 1.03
N VAL A 43 -16.06 -7.44 2.03
CA VAL A 43 -14.61 -7.20 2.14
C VAL A 43 -13.85 -8.51 2.39
N HIS A 44 -14.35 -9.40 3.25
CA HIS A 44 -13.73 -10.71 3.50
C HIS A 44 -13.70 -11.55 2.22
N LYS A 45 -14.83 -11.64 1.50
CA LYS A 45 -14.92 -12.37 0.23
C LYS A 45 -14.04 -11.76 -0.86
N LEU A 46 -13.94 -10.43 -0.91
CA LEU A 46 -13.00 -9.74 -1.81
C LEU A 46 -11.56 -10.16 -1.48
N GLY A 47 -11.16 -10.10 -0.22
CA GLY A 47 -9.83 -10.52 0.24
C GLY A 47 -9.49 -11.95 -0.19
N LEU A 48 -10.38 -12.91 0.06
CA LEU A 48 -10.14 -14.31 -0.31
C LEU A 48 -9.92 -14.50 -1.82
N ARG A 49 -10.76 -13.87 -2.66
CA ARG A 49 -10.60 -13.93 -4.12
C ARG A 49 -9.30 -13.31 -4.59
N GLU A 50 -8.94 -12.16 -4.03
CA GLU A 50 -7.75 -11.43 -4.45
C GLU A 50 -6.46 -12.12 -3.96
N VAL A 51 -6.49 -12.76 -2.79
CA VAL A 51 -5.41 -13.64 -2.32
C VAL A 51 -5.21 -14.79 -3.32
N GLU A 52 -6.26 -15.49 -3.72
CA GLU A 52 -6.16 -16.59 -4.69
C GLU A 52 -5.61 -16.10 -6.04
N ARG A 53 -6.16 -15.01 -6.58
CA ARG A 53 -5.72 -14.41 -7.85
C ARG A 53 -4.23 -14.02 -7.82
N LEU A 54 -3.81 -13.28 -6.79
CA LEU A 54 -2.44 -12.81 -6.67
C LEU A 54 -1.45 -13.96 -6.43
N GLN A 55 -1.84 -14.99 -5.66
CA GLN A 55 -1.03 -16.18 -5.53
C GLN A 55 -0.85 -16.91 -6.86
N ALA A 56 -1.89 -17.00 -7.69
CA ALA A 56 -1.78 -17.59 -9.02
C ALA A 56 -0.82 -16.80 -9.93
N GLU A 57 -0.90 -15.47 -9.92
CA GLU A 57 0.03 -14.59 -10.66
C GLU A 57 1.47 -14.75 -10.19
N ILE A 58 1.70 -14.73 -8.87
CA ILE A 58 3.03 -14.90 -8.29
C ILE A 58 3.61 -16.28 -8.64
N LYS A 59 2.81 -17.34 -8.56
CA LYS A 59 3.22 -18.69 -8.98
C LYS A 59 3.60 -18.72 -10.46
N GLY A 60 2.86 -18.00 -11.32
CA GLY A 60 3.19 -17.84 -12.73
C GLY A 60 4.57 -17.22 -12.94
N LEU A 61 4.83 -16.08 -12.29
CA LEU A 61 6.13 -15.40 -12.34
C LEU A 61 7.26 -16.27 -11.76
N MET A 62 7.02 -16.99 -10.67
CA MET A 62 8.01 -17.90 -10.09
C MET A 62 8.38 -19.05 -11.04
N LYS A 63 7.43 -19.54 -11.84
CA LYS A 63 7.70 -20.54 -12.87
C LYS A 63 8.57 -20.00 -14.01
N GLU A 64 8.49 -18.70 -14.34
CA GLU A 64 9.42 -18.05 -15.29
C GLU A 64 10.87 -18.12 -14.80
N LEU A 65 11.09 -18.16 -13.48
CA LEU A 65 12.39 -18.36 -12.84
C LEU A 65 12.78 -19.85 -12.67
N GLY A 66 11.97 -20.77 -13.19
CA GLY A 66 12.17 -22.21 -12.98
C GLY A 66 11.86 -22.69 -11.56
N LEU A 67 11.20 -21.88 -10.75
CA LEU A 67 10.87 -22.22 -9.36
C LEU A 67 9.55 -23.00 -9.27
N SER A 68 9.47 -23.86 -8.27
CA SER A 68 8.27 -24.60 -7.92
C SER A 68 8.08 -24.66 -6.42
N GLY A 69 6.86 -24.96 -5.98
CA GLY A 69 6.52 -25.10 -4.57
C GLY A 69 5.40 -26.14 -4.37
N GLY A 70 5.15 -26.47 -3.11
CA GLY A 70 4.11 -27.41 -2.69
C GLY A 70 2.69 -26.81 -2.69
N PRO A 71 1.73 -27.49 -2.01
CA PRO A 71 0.32 -27.10 -2.03
C PRO A 71 0.05 -25.79 -1.27
N VAL A 72 0.83 -25.49 -0.23
CA VAL A 72 0.69 -24.24 0.55
C VAL A 72 1.56 -23.15 -0.06
N PHE A 73 1.01 -21.94 -0.22
CA PHE A 73 1.72 -20.83 -0.87
C PHE A 73 3.02 -20.44 -0.17
N SER A 74 3.10 -20.58 1.16
CA SER A 74 4.32 -20.39 1.94
C SER A 74 5.54 -21.17 1.41
N SER A 75 5.34 -22.36 0.84
CA SER A 75 6.42 -23.16 0.24
C SER A 75 6.96 -22.56 -1.06
N TRP A 76 6.13 -21.88 -1.84
CA TRP A 76 6.56 -21.13 -3.03
C TRP A 76 7.40 -19.92 -2.64
N ILE A 77 7.00 -19.24 -1.58
CA ILE A 77 7.76 -18.11 -1.01
C ILE A 77 9.12 -18.58 -0.48
N GLN A 78 9.19 -19.75 0.18
CA GLN A 78 10.47 -20.34 0.60
C GLN A 78 11.40 -20.62 -0.58
N ALA A 79 10.89 -21.21 -1.67
CA ALA A 79 11.68 -21.44 -2.89
C ALA A 79 12.21 -20.12 -3.48
N TYR A 80 11.36 -19.08 -3.50
CA TYR A 80 11.77 -17.75 -3.95
C TYR A 80 12.84 -17.11 -3.06
N TRP A 81 12.75 -17.26 -1.74
CA TRP A 81 13.83 -16.79 -0.87
C TRP A 81 15.12 -17.58 -1.03
N GLY A 82 15.04 -18.89 -1.28
CA GLY A 82 16.20 -19.69 -1.67
C GLY A 82 16.86 -19.17 -2.95
N TYR A 83 16.05 -18.74 -3.93
CA TYR A 83 16.55 -18.10 -5.16
C TYR A 83 17.23 -16.76 -4.86
N ILE A 84 16.55 -15.83 -4.17
CA ILE A 84 17.06 -14.47 -3.90
C ILE A 84 18.32 -14.46 -3.03
N TYR A 85 18.36 -15.30 -2.00
CA TYR A 85 19.46 -15.33 -1.02
C TYR A 85 20.50 -16.42 -1.30
N GLY A 86 20.31 -17.22 -2.35
CA GLY A 86 21.28 -18.23 -2.78
C GLY A 86 22.51 -17.62 -3.44
N ASP A 87 23.64 -18.33 -3.40
CA ASP A 87 24.96 -17.83 -3.82
C ASP A 87 24.98 -17.27 -5.25
N ALA A 88 24.20 -17.87 -6.15
CA ALA A 88 24.12 -17.45 -7.55
C ALA A 88 23.48 -16.05 -7.76
N HIS A 89 22.59 -15.60 -6.86
CA HIS A 89 21.81 -14.38 -7.05
C HIS A 89 21.95 -13.37 -5.90
N ARG A 90 22.53 -13.77 -4.78
CA ARG A 90 22.67 -12.92 -3.58
C ARG A 90 23.31 -11.56 -3.91
N ALA A 91 24.42 -11.55 -4.63
CA ALA A 91 25.12 -10.31 -4.99
C ALA A 91 24.25 -9.36 -5.86
N GLU A 92 23.38 -9.93 -6.70
CA GLU A 92 22.47 -9.19 -7.56
C GLU A 92 21.32 -8.58 -6.75
N TYR A 93 20.66 -9.36 -5.90
CA TYR A 93 19.40 -8.96 -5.26
C TYR A 93 19.51 -8.52 -3.80
N THR A 94 20.67 -8.63 -3.15
CA THR A 94 20.87 -8.16 -1.78
C THR A 94 21.99 -7.13 -1.69
N TYR A 95 22.14 -6.55 -0.50
CA TYR A 95 23.28 -5.71 -0.16
C TYR A 95 24.29 -6.51 0.66
N PRO A 96 25.60 -6.22 0.53
CA PRO A 96 26.60 -6.77 1.44
C PRO A 96 26.30 -6.29 2.87
N GLU A 97 26.58 -7.13 3.85
CA GLU A 97 26.50 -6.73 5.26
C GLU A 97 27.51 -5.63 5.57
N GLY A 98 27.18 -4.77 6.53
CA GLY A 98 28.07 -3.73 7.02
C GLY A 98 27.49 -2.31 6.95
N PRO A 99 28.27 -1.32 7.43
CA PRO A 99 27.79 0.06 7.60
C PRO A 99 27.43 0.74 6.27
N GLU A 100 28.06 0.34 5.16
CA GLU A 100 27.75 0.89 3.83
C GLU A 100 26.39 0.47 3.28
N ALA A 101 25.80 -0.62 3.78
CA ALA A 101 24.53 -1.14 3.28
C ALA A 101 23.42 -0.09 3.38
N LYS A 102 23.36 0.64 4.51
CA LYS A 102 22.34 1.68 4.72
C LYS A 102 22.46 2.80 3.69
N THR A 103 23.67 3.29 3.46
CA THR A 103 23.95 4.34 2.47
C THR A 103 23.60 3.90 1.06
N ARG A 104 23.95 2.65 0.68
CA ARG A 104 23.61 2.10 -0.64
C ARG A 104 22.10 1.94 -0.84
N VAL A 105 21.38 1.47 0.19
CA VAL A 105 19.91 1.36 0.12
C VAL A 105 19.26 2.73 -0.11
N VAL A 106 19.68 3.75 0.65
CA VAL A 106 19.15 5.11 0.48
C VAL A 106 19.46 5.65 -0.92
N ALA A 107 20.70 5.46 -1.40
CA ALA A 107 21.10 5.87 -2.74
C ALA A 107 20.31 5.16 -3.85
N ASP A 108 20.03 3.86 -3.72
CA ASP A 108 19.22 3.13 -4.69
C ASP A 108 17.75 3.56 -4.68
N TYR A 109 17.18 3.86 -3.52
CA TYR A 109 15.84 4.47 -3.45
C TYR A 109 15.81 5.83 -4.14
N GLN A 110 16.81 6.68 -3.90
CA GLN A 110 16.92 7.98 -4.58
C GLN A 110 17.03 7.79 -6.09
N ARG A 111 17.86 6.85 -6.55
CA ARG A 111 18.00 6.53 -7.98
C ARG A 111 16.68 6.10 -8.61
N ILE A 112 15.90 5.24 -7.94
CA ILE A 112 14.57 4.83 -8.43
C ILE A 112 13.64 6.04 -8.55
N ILE A 113 13.65 6.94 -7.57
CA ILE A 113 12.85 8.18 -7.60
C ILE A 113 13.26 9.04 -8.80
N ASP A 114 14.56 9.29 -8.97
CA ASP A 114 15.12 10.14 -10.02
C ASP A 114 14.82 9.58 -11.42
N GLU A 115 14.93 8.27 -11.60
CA GLU A 115 14.59 7.56 -12.85
C GLU A 115 13.09 7.58 -13.16
N THR A 116 12.24 7.82 -12.16
CA THR A 116 10.78 7.83 -12.31
C THR A 116 10.25 9.18 -12.76
N TRP A 117 10.81 10.28 -12.28
CA TRP A 117 10.42 11.65 -12.67
C TRP A 117 10.27 11.87 -14.18
N PRO A 118 11.23 11.48 -15.05
CA PRO A 118 11.11 11.70 -16.50
C PRO A 118 10.01 10.84 -17.15
N ARG A 119 9.50 9.80 -16.48
CA ARG A 119 8.41 8.93 -16.97
C ARG A 119 7.02 9.47 -16.64
N LEU A 120 6.91 10.39 -15.68
CA LEU A 120 5.62 10.90 -15.20
C LEU A 120 4.79 11.67 -16.25
N PRO A 121 5.38 12.48 -17.16
CA PRO A 121 4.61 13.20 -18.18
C PRO A 121 3.76 12.31 -19.11
N ASP A 122 4.13 11.03 -19.27
CA ASP A 122 3.38 10.06 -20.08
C ASP A 122 2.04 9.68 -19.46
N ILE A 123 1.89 9.88 -18.14
CA ILE A 123 0.73 9.41 -17.36
C ILE A 123 0.09 10.50 -16.50
N PHE A 124 0.69 11.68 -16.35
CA PHE A 124 0.11 12.78 -15.60
C PHE A 124 0.19 14.10 -16.39
N SER A 125 -0.90 14.88 -16.37
CA SER A 125 -0.94 16.21 -17.00
C SER A 125 -0.41 17.32 -16.08
N GLN A 126 -0.33 17.05 -14.78
CA GLN A 126 0.25 17.96 -13.79
C GLN A 126 1.32 17.23 -12.98
N ILE A 127 2.53 17.79 -12.99
CA ILE A 127 3.68 17.29 -12.23
C ILE A 127 4.02 18.31 -11.15
N PRO A 128 4.11 17.92 -9.86
CA PRO A 128 4.51 18.84 -8.81
C PRO A 128 5.97 19.29 -8.98
N LYS A 129 6.25 20.52 -8.58
CA LYS A 129 7.61 21.10 -8.58
C LYS A 129 8.40 20.63 -7.35
N THR A 130 7.71 20.42 -6.24
CA THR A 130 8.26 19.93 -4.98
C THR A 130 8.91 18.57 -5.24
N ARG A 131 10.15 18.40 -4.80
CA ARG A 131 10.91 17.15 -4.92
C ARG A 131 10.82 16.35 -3.62
N VAL A 132 11.25 15.09 -3.70
CA VAL A 132 11.35 14.18 -2.56
C VAL A 132 12.72 13.54 -2.53
N ASP A 133 13.29 13.50 -1.34
CA ASP A 133 14.56 12.85 -1.07
C ASP A 133 14.33 11.55 -0.30
N ALA A 134 15.09 10.50 -0.61
CA ALA A 134 15.17 9.32 0.21
C ALA A 134 16.15 9.55 1.37
N GLN A 135 15.76 9.20 2.60
CA GLN A 135 16.63 9.28 3.78
C GLN A 135 16.43 8.07 4.69
N ALA A 136 17.43 7.73 5.48
CA ALA A 136 17.24 6.76 6.56
C ALA A 136 16.43 7.40 7.70
N VAL A 137 15.57 6.62 8.35
CA VAL A 137 14.93 7.04 9.61
C VAL A 137 16.01 7.43 10.63
N PRO A 138 15.88 8.56 11.35
CA PRO A 138 16.83 8.94 12.38
C PRO A 138 17.00 7.84 13.45
N PRO A 139 18.21 7.57 13.97
CA PRO A 139 18.47 6.45 14.89
C PRO A 139 17.54 6.38 16.10
N HIS A 140 17.18 7.53 16.68
CA HIS A 140 16.27 7.61 17.84
C HIS A 140 14.81 7.23 17.53
N LYS A 141 14.46 7.09 16.24
CA LYS A 141 13.13 6.71 15.75
C LYS A 141 13.08 5.30 15.14
N GLU A 142 14.23 4.67 14.90
CA GLU A 142 14.32 3.36 14.22
C GLU A 142 13.53 2.26 14.95
N ALA A 143 13.46 2.30 16.29
CA ALA A 143 12.74 1.30 17.09
C ALA A 143 11.20 1.47 17.08
N THR A 144 10.69 2.64 16.72
CA THR A 144 9.26 2.99 16.89
C THR A 144 8.56 3.41 15.62
N SER A 145 9.29 3.60 14.52
CA SER A 145 8.75 4.07 13.24
C SER A 145 8.81 2.98 12.19
N GLY A 146 7.85 2.95 11.28
CA GLY A 146 8.00 2.20 10.02
C GLY A 146 8.87 2.96 9.01
N THR A 147 8.89 2.46 7.79
CA THR A 147 9.19 3.27 6.61
C THR A 147 7.96 4.14 6.29
N TYR A 148 8.14 5.42 5.93
CA TYR A 148 7.04 6.37 5.70
C TYR A 148 7.46 7.56 4.84
N TYR A 149 6.49 8.18 4.18
CA TYR A 149 6.63 9.51 3.58
C TYR A 149 6.27 10.63 4.57
N GLU A 150 7.13 11.65 4.65
CA GLU A 150 6.86 12.91 5.33
C GLU A 150 6.63 14.03 4.29
N PRO A 151 5.43 14.65 4.27
CA PRO A 151 5.14 15.78 3.39
C PRO A 151 6.11 16.95 3.55
N ALA A 152 6.32 17.70 2.45
CA ALA A 152 6.99 18.99 2.53
C ALA A 152 6.21 19.93 3.47
N SER A 153 6.93 20.83 4.14
CA SER A 153 6.28 21.85 4.96
C SER A 153 5.53 22.84 4.07
N LEU A 154 4.39 23.34 4.54
CA LEU A 154 3.54 24.23 3.77
C LEU A 154 4.16 25.61 3.53
N ASP A 155 5.13 26.00 4.35
CA ASP A 155 5.96 27.20 4.19
C ASP A 155 7.12 26.99 3.20
N GLY A 156 7.32 25.76 2.69
CA GLY A 156 8.36 25.41 1.73
C GLY A 156 9.77 25.29 2.31
N LEU A 157 9.94 25.40 3.63
CA LEU A 157 11.26 25.35 4.29
C LEU A 157 11.86 23.94 4.40
N ARG A 158 11.01 22.90 4.42
CA ARG A 158 11.42 21.49 4.49
C ARG A 158 10.90 20.73 3.26
N PRO A 159 11.76 20.02 2.51
CA PRO A 159 11.32 19.20 1.37
C PRO A 159 10.49 18.00 1.83
N GLY A 160 9.86 17.32 0.88
CA GLY A 160 9.27 16.02 1.15
C GLY A 160 10.38 14.99 1.38
N VAL A 161 10.21 14.08 2.33
CA VAL A 161 11.21 13.06 2.62
C VAL A 161 10.57 11.68 2.66
N PHE A 162 11.12 10.76 1.88
CA PHE A 162 10.83 9.34 1.99
C PHE A 162 11.81 8.70 2.98
N TYR A 163 11.34 8.45 4.21
CA TYR A 163 12.13 7.86 5.28
C TYR A 163 12.07 6.34 5.25
N VAL A 164 13.23 5.70 5.06
CA VAL A 164 13.40 4.24 5.05
C VAL A 164 13.91 3.77 6.40
N ASN A 165 13.18 2.89 7.07
CA ASN A 165 13.66 2.30 8.32
C ASN A 165 14.64 1.16 8.04
N LEU A 166 15.88 1.33 8.51
CA LEU A 166 17.00 0.39 8.33
C LEU A 166 17.58 -0.07 9.68
N GLY A 167 16.84 0.11 10.78
CA GLY A 167 17.33 -0.19 12.14
C GLY A 167 17.44 -1.67 12.48
N GLY A 168 16.64 -2.52 11.84
CA GLY A 168 16.61 -3.97 12.11
C GLY A 168 16.59 -4.86 10.87
N PHE A 169 16.55 -4.27 9.67
CA PHE A 169 16.43 -5.01 8.42
C PHE A 169 16.99 -4.20 7.25
N ILE A 170 17.71 -4.86 6.36
CA ILE A 170 18.15 -4.32 5.08
C ILE A 170 17.27 -4.93 3.99
N PRO A 171 16.54 -4.12 3.18
CA PRO A 171 15.68 -4.65 2.14
C PRO A 171 16.50 -5.34 1.04
N ASN A 172 15.92 -6.36 0.42
CA ASN A 172 16.40 -6.85 -0.87
C ASN A 172 16.00 -5.85 -1.98
N LYS A 173 16.78 -5.82 -3.06
CA LYS A 173 16.59 -4.89 -4.18
C LYS A 173 15.26 -5.06 -4.92
N PRO A 174 14.76 -6.30 -5.18
CA PRO A 174 13.51 -6.49 -5.91
C PRO A 174 12.30 -5.74 -5.33
N GLY A 175 12.21 -5.61 -4.00
CA GLY A 175 11.11 -4.91 -3.33
C GLY A 175 11.21 -3.39 -3.31
N MET A 176 12.34 -2.79 -3.71
CA MET A 176 12.55 -1.35 -3.54
C MET A 176 11.68 -0.52 -4.47
N ALA A 177 11.52 -0.94 -5.73
CA ALA A 177 10.74 -0.17 -6.71
C ALA A 177 9.28 0.01 -6.28
N THR A 178 8.63 -1.07 -5.81
CA THR A 178 7.22 -0.99 -5.39
C THR A 178 7.04 -0.05 -4.19
N LEU A 179 7.97 -0.06 -3.24
CA LEU A 179 7.90 0.83 -2.07
C LEU A 179 8.20 2.29 -2.44
N ALA A 180 9.16 2.53 -3.35
CA ALA A 180 9.43 3.86 -3.87
C ALA A 180 8.21 4.43 -4.61
N TYR A 181 7.53 3.62 -5.42
CA TYR A 181 6.31 4.04 -6.12
C TYR A 181 5.14 4.31 -5.17
N HIS A 182 5.09 3.62 -4.03
CA HIS A 182 4.08 3.83 -2.99
C HIS A 182 4.31 5.12 -2.20
N GLU A 183 5.52 5.33 -1.68
CA GLU A 183 5.83 6.41 -0.74
C GLU A 183 6.25 7.71 -1.44
N ALA A 184 6.92 7.62 -2.58
CA ALA A 184 7.44 8.76 -3.32
C ALA A 184 6.60 9.03 -4.59
N VAL A 185 7.17 8.80 -5.77
CA VAL A 185 6.54 9.10 -7.06
C VAL A 185 6.16 7.80 -7.79
N PRO A 186 4.93 7.66 -8.31
CA PRO A 186 3.81 8.63 -8.30
C PRO A 186 2.84 8.46 -7.11
N GLY A 187 3.26 7.86 -5.99
CA GLY A 187 2.43 7.59 -4.82
C GLY A 187 2.22 8.80 -3.90
N HIS A 188 2.48 8.62 -2.61
CA HIS A 188 2.15 9.60 -1.56
C HIS A 188 2.77 10.97 -1.79
N HIS A 189 4.08 11.06 -2.05
CA HIS A 189 4.70 12.35 -2.34
C HIS A 189 4.00 13.07 -3.48
N PHE A 190 3.81 12.38 -4.61
CA PHE A 190 3.20 12.99 -5.79
C PHE A 190 1.79 13.50 -5.50
N GLN A 191 0.96 12.68 -4.85
CA GLN A 191 -0.42 13.05 -4.50
C GLN A 191 -0.49 14.25 -3.56
N ILE A 192 0.33 14.25 -2.52
CA ILE A 192 0.33 15.29 -1.50
C ILE A 192 0.92 16.58 -2.06
N ALA A 193 2.03 16.51 -2.81
CA ALA A 193 2.66 17.69 -3.42
C ALA A 193 1.74 18.38 -4.43
N VAL A 194 1.02 17.62 -5.29
CA VAL A 194 0.02 18.19 -6.20
C VAL A 194 -1.07 18.95 -5.44
N THR A 195 -1.46 18.44 -4.27
CA THR A 195 -2.49 19.09 -3.43
C THR A 195 -1.96 20.38 -2.80
N GLN A 196 -0.76 20.33 -2.22
CA GLN A 196 -0.12 21.45 -1.52
C GLN A 196 0.22 22.61 -2.47
N GLU A 197 0.64 22.33 -3.71
CA GLU A 197 1.01 23.36 -4.69
C GLU A 197 -0.19 24.10 -5.30
N ARG A 198 -1.40 23.55 -5.15
CA ARG A 198 -2.63 24.18 -5.66
C ARG A 198 -3.11 25.27 -4.71
N ARG A 199 -2.69 26.52 -4.98
CA ARG A 199 -3.03 27.71 -4.17
C ARG A 199 -4.53 27.97 -4.00
N GLU A 200 -5.34 27.50 -4.95
CA GLU A 200 -6.81 27.60 -4.89
C GLU A 200 -7.45 26.65 -3.87
N ASN A 201 -6.70 25.64 -3.40
CA ASN A 201 -7.18 24.72 -2.39
C ASN A 201 -7.27 25.42 -1.03
N ARG A 202 -8.45 25.30 -0.41
CA ARG A 202 -8.65 25.72 0.97
C ARG A 202 -7.76 24.88 1.90
N MET A 203 -7.21 25.53 2.93
CA MET A 203 -6.22 24.95 3.85
C MET A 203 -6.63 23.58 4.42
N PHE A 204 -7.92 23.36 4.71
CA PHE A 204 -8.38 22.08 5.27
C PHE A 204 -8.07 20.87 4.35
N LYS A 205 -7.96 21.06 3.03
CA LYS A 205 -7.59 19.98 2.10
C LYS A 205 -6.15 19.49 2.30
N ASN A 206 -5.29 20.34 2.85
CA ASN A 206 -3.92 19.97 3.24
C ASN A 206 -3.85 19.35 4.64
N LEU A 207 -4.94 19.41 5.42
CA LEU A 207 -5.00 18.92 6.81
C LEU A 207 -5.80 17.62 6.96
N LEU A 208 -6.80 17.41 6.08
CA LEU A 208 -7.61 16.20 6.10
C LEU A 208 -6.95 15.09 5.28
N PHE A 209 -6.97 13.88 5.83
CA PHE A 209 -6.48 12.68 5.16
C PHE A 209 -7.54 11.58 5.17
N PHE A 210 -8.06 11.24 3.99
CA PHE A 210 -8.98 10.12 3.81
C PHE A 210 -8.20 8.87 3.48
N THR A 211 -8.06 7.96 4.45
CA THR A 211 -7.20 6.78 4.34
C THR A 211 -7.50 5.92 3.12
N GLY A 212 -8.79 5.66 2.82
CA GLY A 212 -9.20 4.90 1.64
C GLY A 212 -8.71 5.50 0.32
N PHE A 213 -8.74 6.82 0.18
CA PHE A 213 -8.22 7.46 -1.03
C PHE A 213 -6.69 7.54 -1.02
N GLY A 214 -6.07 8.01 0.07
CA GLY A 214 -4.63 8.21 0.13
C GLY A 214 -3.83 6.92 -0.05
N GLU A 215 -4.20 5.86 0.69
CA GLU A 215 -3.58 4.55 0.59
C GLU A 215 -3.98 3.84 -0.71
N GLY A 216 -5.22 4.03 -1.14
CA GLY A 216 -5.72 3.51 -2.41
C GLY A 216 -4.97 4.09 -3.60
N TRP A 217 -4.63 5.39 -3.56
CA TRP A 217 -3.84 6.07 -4.58
C TRP A 217 -2.42 5.51 -4.63
N ALA A 218 -1.74 5.38 -3.49
CA ALA A 218 -0.37 4.86 -3.44
C ALA A 218 -0.31 3.43 -4.00
N MET A 219 -1.26 2.56 -3.63
CA MET A 219 -1.39 1.22 -4.21
C MET A 219 -1.78 1.23 -5.70
N TYR A 220 -2.65 2.14 -6.12
CA TYR A 220 -2.98 2.32 -7.54
C TYR A 220 -1.74 2.72 -8.35
N SER A 221 -0.88 3.57 -7.80
CA SER A 221 0.41 3.95 -8.40
C SER A 221 1.37 2.77 -8.54
N GLU A 222 1.44 1.87 -7.57
CA GLU A 222 2.18 0.60 -7.68
C GLU A 222 1.66 -0.25 -8.85
N GLN A 223 0.35 -0.37 -8.99
CA GLN A 223 -0.29 -1.13 -10.08
C GLN A 223 -0.07 -0.44 -11.44
N LEU A 224 -0.14 0.89 -11.49
CA LEU A 224 0.11 1.65 -12.71
C LEU A 224 1.56 1.48 -13.19
N ALA A 225 2.54 1.50 -12.29
CA ALA A 225 3.93 1.22 -12.61
C ALA A 225 4.11 -0.21 -13.18
N TYR A 226 3.35 -1.18 -12.64
CA TYR A 226 3.35 -2.55 -13.16
C TYR A 226 2.81 -2.62 -14.60
N GLU A 227 1.66 -1.98 -14.86
CA GLU A 227 1.04 -1.93 -16.19
C GLU A 227 1.92 -1.21 -17.22
N ARG A 228 2.78 -0.30 -16.78
CA ARG A 228 3.75 0.43 -17.62
C ARG A 228 5.07 -0.29 -17.80
N GLY A 229 5.26 -1.47 -17.21
CA GLY A 229 6.50 -2.24 -17.32
C GLY A 229 7.70 -1.59 -16.63
N TRP A 230 7.48 -0.85 -15.54
CA TRP A 230 8.55 -0.14 -14.83
C TRP A 230 9.37 -1.02 -13.89
N PHE A 231 8.96 -2.28 -13.70
CA PHE A 231 9.71 -3.29 -12.96
C PHE A 231 10.67 -4.01 -13.92
N PRO A 232 11.99 -3.91 -13.73
CA PRO A 232 12.97 -4.30 -14.74
C PRO A 232 13.11 -5.81 -14.92
N ASP A 233 12.68 -6.62 -13.95
CA ASP A 233 12.91 -8.07 -13.94
C ASP A 233 11.76 -8.85 -13.29
N VAL A 234 11.82 -10.19 -13.38
CA VAL A 234 10.80 -11.07 -12.78
C VAL A 234 10.77 -10.93 -11.26
N PRO A 235 11.91 -10.90 -10.52
CA PRO A 235 11.90 -10.71 -9.06
C PRO A 235 11.20 -9.43 -8.59
N SER A 236 11.42 -8.30 -9.25
CA SER A 236 10.78 -7.03 -8.89
C SER A 236 9.28 -7.02 -9.20
N ARG A 237 8.86 -7.70 -10.29
CA ARG A 237 7.43 -7.99 -10.56
C ARG A 237 6.81 -8.88 -9.46
N ILE A 238 7.51 -9.93 -9.02
CA ILE A 238 7.08 -10.78 -7.90
C ILE A 238 6.96 -9.94 -6.62
N ALA A 239 7.93 -9.09 -6.33
CA ALA A 239 7.92 -8.27 -5.13
C ALA A 239 6.74 -7.28 -5.10
N ASN A 240 6.42 -6.66 -6.24
CA ASN A 240 5.21 -5.86 -6.38
C ASN A 240 3.93 -6.68 -6.16
N ARG A 241 3.81 -7.87 -6.77
CA ARG A 241 2.63 -8.72 -6.57
C ARG A 241 2.50 -9.21 -5.13
N ASN A 242 3.62 -9.51 -4.48
CA ASN A 242 3.66 -9.85 -3.06
C ASN A 242 3.28 -8.65 -2.16
N SER A 243 3.68 -7.44 -2.55
CA SER A 243 3.25 -6.17 -1.92
C SER A 243 1.72 -6.05 -1.94
N LEU A 244 1.08 -6.31 -3.07
CA LEU A 244 -0.38 -6.34 -3.21
C LEU A 244 -1.02 -7.49 -2.42
N LEU A 245 -0.44 -8.69 -2.47
CA LEU A 245 -0.94 -9.88 -1.77
C LEU A 245 -0.99 -9.64 -0.27
N PHE A 246 0.02 -8.99 0.30
CA PHE A 246 0.03 -8.58 1.70
C PHE A 246 -1.18 -7.70 2.06
N ARG A 247 -1.51 -6.70 1.22
CA ARG A 247 -2.70 -5.85 1.44
C ARG A 247 -4.02 -6.58 1.14
N ALA A 248 -4.05 -7.61 0.29
CA ALA A 248 -5.23 -8.47 0.12
C ALA A 248 -5.44 -9.35 1.38
N VAL A 249 -4.37 -9.91 1.94
CA VAL A 249 -4.40 -10.65 3.21
C VAL A 249 -4.90 -9.77 4.36
N ARG A 250 -4.54 -8.48 4.40
CA ARG A 250 -5.10 -7.51 5.36
C ARG A 250 -6.62 -7.49 5.37
N LEU A 251 -7.28 -7.57 4.20
CA LEU A 251 -8.74 -7.62 4.12
C LEU A 251 -9.30 -8.83 4.88
N VAL A 252 -8.71 -10.00 4.64
CA VAL A 252 -9.15 -11.27 5.22
C VAL A 252 -8.89 -11.31 6.72
N VAL A 253 -7.71 -10.85 7.15
CA VAL A 253 -7.31 -10.88 8.56
C VAL A 253 -8.11 -9.88 9.39
N ASP A 254 -8.26 -8.63 8.94
CA ASP A 254 -9.00 -7.60 9.68
C ASP A 254 -10.48 -7.99 9.84
N THR A 255 -11.15 -8.37 8.74
CA THR A 255 -12.53 -8.89 8.79
C THR A 255 -12.62 -10.23 9.51
N GLY A 256 -11.57 -11.04 9.43
CA GLY A 256 -11.41 -12.30 10.15
C GLY A 256 -11.51 -12.08 11.66
N ILE A 257 -10.70 -11.16 12.18
CA ILE A 257 -10.65 -10.81 13.60
C ILE A 257 -11.96 -10.15 14.05
N HIS A 258 -12.44 -9.14 13.31
CA HIS A 258 -13.52 -8.27 13.80
C HIS A 258 -14.93 -8.72 13.44
N SER A 259 -15.11 -9.57 12.43
CA SER A 259 -16.44 -10.08 11.99
C SER A 259 -16.52 -11.60 12.04
N LYS A 260 -15.48 -12.32 11.61
CA LYS A 260 -15.44 -13.80 11.66
C LYS A 260 -14.92 -14.36 12.98
N ARG A 261 -14.65 -13.47 13.94
CA ARG A 261 -14.24 -13.78 15.31
C ARG A 261 -12.98 -14.64 15.41
N TRP A 262 -12.07 -14.48 14.45
CA TRP A 262 -10.77 -15.13 14.49
C TRP A 262 -9.99 -14.68 15.72
N THR A 263 -9.33 -15.63 16.35
CA THR A 263 -8.31 -15.37 17.36
C THR A 263 -7.07 -14.77 16.71
N ARG A 264 -6.22 -14.11 17.52
CA ARG A 264 -4.89 -13.65 17.10
C ARG A 264 -4.09 -14.80 16.46
N GLY A 265 -4.16 -16.01 17.02
CA GLY A 265 -3.47 -17.19 16.50
C GLY A 265 -3.94 -17.61 15.11
N GLN A 266 -5.26 -17.58 14.85
CA GLN A 266 -5.81 -17.87 13.52
C GLN A 266 -5.42 -16.82 12.49
N ALA A 267 -5.43 -15.53 12.86
CA ALA A 267 -4.93 -14.45 12.01
C ALA A 267 -3.45 -14.66 11.65
N MET A 268 -2.61 -14.96 12.63
CA MET A 268 -1.18 -15.24 12.43
C MET A 268 -0.93 -16.47 11.55
N ALA A 269 -1.71 -17.55 11.74
CA ALA A 269 -1.63 -18.75 10.90
C ALA A 269 -1.99 -18.42 9.44
N TYR A 270 -3.10 -17.70 9.24
CA TYR A 270 -3.53 -17.30 7.89
C TYR A 270 -2.46 -16.46 7.16
N MET A 271 -1.81 -15.51 7.84
CA MET A 271 -0.70 -14.75 7.24
C MET A 271 0.47 -15.66 6.88
N ARG A 272 0.87 -16.58 7.76
CA ARG A 272 1.98 -17.51 7.51
C ARG A 272 1.74 -18.36 6.26
N ASP A 273 0.54 -18.91 6.14
CA ASP A 273 0.20 -19.81 5.04
C ASP A 273 0.10 -19.08 3.69
N ASN A 274 -0.33 -17.82 3.71
CA ASN A 274 -0.60 -17.02 2.51
C ASN A 274 0.51 -16.04 2.13
N LEU A 275 1.51 -15.82 3.00
CA LEU A 275 2.63 -14.90 2.75
C LEU A 275 4.00 -15.55 2.96
N GLY A 276 4.07 -16.72 3.62
CA GLY A 276 5.33 -17.37 4.00
C GLY A 276 5.95 -16.83 5.30
N TRP A 277 5.34 -15.83 5.93
CA TRP A 277 5.78 -15.21 7.19
C TRP A 277 4.57 -14.65 7.92
N ALA A 278 4.73 -14.36 9.20
CA ALA A 278 3.67 -13.79 10.01
C ALA A 278 4.18 -12.55 10.75
N ALA A 279 3.37 -11.49 10.74
CA ALA A 279 3.72 -10.20 11.31
C ALA A 279 2.94 -9.95 12.59
N GLU A 280 3.52 -10.30 13.73
CA GLU A 280 2.89 -10.11 15.04
C GLU A 280 2.46 -8.66 15.27
N GLY A 281 3.37 -7.72 15.04
CA GLY A 281 3.07 -6.29 15.19
C GLY A 281 1.97 -5.78 14.26
N GLU A 282 1.81 -6.39 13.08
CA GLU A 282 0.72 -6.03 12.17
C GLU A 282 -0.61 -6.61 12.62
N VAL A 283 -0.67 -7.87 13.07
CA VAL A 283 -1.90 -8.44 13.64
C VAL A 283 -2.34 -7.66 14.88
N ASP A 284 -1.39 -7.29 15.75
CA ASP A 284 -1.67 -6.46 16.92
C ASP A 284 -2.16 -5.06 16.52
N ARG A 285 -1.60 -4.47 15.46
CA ARG A 285 -2.12 -3.22 14.87
C ARG A 285 -3.55 -3.39 14.37
N TYR A 286 -3.89 -4.50 13.69
CA TYR A 286 -5.24 -4.72 13.17
C TYR A 286 -6.26 -4.84 14.31
N ILE A 287 -5.90 -5.57 15.39
CA ILE A 287 -6.69 -5.64 16.62
C ILE A 287 -6.98 -4.24 17.19
N MET A 288 -5.96 -3.38 17.23
CA MET A 288 -6.05 -2.04 17.83
C MET A 288 -6.68 -0.99 16.91
N TRP A 289 -6.72 -1.22 15.60
CA TRP A 289 -7.19 -0.24 14.61
C TRP A 289 -8.16 -0.86 13.59
N PRO A 290 -9.37 -1.24 14.03
CA PRO A 290 -10.31 -2.01 13.22
C PRO A 290 -10.66 -1.32 11.91
N GLY A 291 -10.59 -2.04 10.79
CA GLY A 291 -11.04 -1.58 9.47
C GLY A 291 -10.00 -0.72 8.73
N GLN A 292 -8.99 -0.19 9.40
CA GLN A 292 -7.96 0.64 8.75
C GLN A 292 -7.13 -0.18 7.76
N ALA A 293 -6.78 -1.42 8.10
CA ALA A 293 -6.01 -2.30 7.22
C ALA A 293 -6.75 -2.59 5.90
N CYS A 294 -8.08 -2.46 5.88
CA CYS A 294 -8.91 -2.66 4.70
C CYS A 294 -8.86 -1.50 3.69
N SER A 295 -8.50 -0.28 4.13
CA SER A 295 -8.58 0.93 3.30
C SER A 295 -7.65 0.88 2.09
N TYR A 296 -6.49 0.25 2.23
CA TYR A 296 -5.46 0.13 1.20
C TYR A 296 -6.00 -0.53 -0.06
N TYR A 297 -6.39 -1.80 0.05
CA TYR A 297 -6.80 -2.59 -1.10
C TYR A 297 -8.18 -2.17 -1.61
N VAL A 298 -9.12 -1.84 -0.71
CA VAL A 298 -10.46 -1.34 -1.12
C VAL A 298 -10.32 -0.03 -1.89
N GLY A 299 -9.45 0.89 -1.43
CA GLY A 299 -9.16 2.14 -2.10
C GLY A 299 -8.61 1.95 -3.50
N MET A 300 -7.59 1.09 -3.64
CA MET A 300 -6.99 0.76 -4.94
C MET A 300 -8.03 0.19 -5.90
N MET A 301 -8.79 -0.82 -5.44
CA MET A 301 -9.83 -1.45 -6.26
C MET A 301 -10.87 -0.44 -6.70
N ARG A 302 -11.27 0.48 -5.82
CA ARG A 302 -12.24 1.51 -6.18
C ARG A 302 -11.71 2.45 -7.25
N ILE A 303 -10.45 2.87 -7.19
CA ILE A 303 -9.84 3.72 -8.24
C ILE A 303 -9.75 2.95 -9.57
N LEU A 304 -9.37 1.67 -9.54
CA LEU A 304 -9.32 0.82 -10.72
C LEU A 304 -10.71 0.64 -11.36
N GLU A 305 -11.74 0.38 -10.56
CA GLU A 305 -13.13 0.30 -11.03
C GLU A 305 -13.59 1.60 -11.71
N LEU A 306 -13.27 2.76 -11.12
CA LEU A 306 -13.59 4.07 -11.70
C LEU A 306 -12.88 4.28 -13.04
N ARG A 307 -11.61 3.89 -13.13
CA ARG A 307 -10.83 3.96 -14.36
C ARG A 307 -11.42 3.06 -15.44
N ASP A 308 -11.77 1.83 -15.10
CA ASP A 308 -12.35 0.87 -16.04
C ASP A 308 -13.76 1.27 -16.48
N ALA A 309 -14.57 1.84 -15.59
CA ALA A 309 -15.87 2.40 -15.93
C ALA A 309 -15.74 3.60 -16.89
N ALA A 310 -14.79 4.51 -16.63
CA ALA A 310 -14.49 5.61 -17.53
C ALA A 310 -14.01 5.10 -18.91
N ARG A 311 -13.13 4.09 -18.93
CA ARG A 311 -12.65 3.45 -20.17
C ARG A 311 -13.79 2.84 -20.98
N LYS A 312 -14.73 2.14 -20.33
CA LYS A 312 -15.91 1.57 -21.01
C LYS A 312 -16.82 2.63 -21.62
N LYS A 313 -16.97 3.79 -20.95
CA LYS A 313 -17.85 4.88 -21.38
C LYS A 313 -17.23 5.78 -22.45
N LEU A 314 -15.92 6.04 -22.40
CA LEU A 314 -15.21 6.98 -23.29
C LEU A 314 -14.40 6.29 -24.40
N GLY A 315 -14.04 5.02 -24.22
CA GLY A 315 -13.23 4.27 -25.19
C GLY A 315 -11.90 4.99 -25.49
N PRO A 316 -11.55 5.18 -26.78
CA PRO A 316 -10.34 5.91 -27.19
C PRO A 316 -10.29 7.38 -26.74
N LYS A 317 -11.43 8.00 -26.36
CA LYS A 317 -11.46 9.39 -25.86
C LYS A 317 -10.93 9.52 -24.43
N LEU A 318 -10.73 8.42 -23.70
CA LEU A 318 -10.19 8.50 -22.34
C LEU A 318 -8.72 8.95 -22.36
N ASP A 319 -8.45 10.18 -21.94
CA ASP A 319 -7.08 10.59 -21.56
C ASP A 319 -6.82 10.17 -20.10
N LEU A 320 -5.85 9.28 -19.91
CA LEU A 320 -5.46 8.80 -18.59
C LEU A 320 -4.82 9.91 -17.73
N ARG A 321 -4.11 10.85 -18.37
CA ARG A 321 -3.51 12.00 -17.69
C ARG A 321 -4.59 12.89 -17.10
N GLU A 322 -5.69 13.05 -17.82
CA GLU A 322 -6.84 13.82 -17.37
C GLU A 322 -7.62 13.10 -16.26
N PHE A 323 -7.82 11.79 -16.39
CA PHE A 323 -8.38 10.97 -15.31
C PHE A 323 -7.60 11.14 -14.00
N HIS A 324 -6.26 11.09 -14.04
CA HIS A 324 -5.44 11.32 -12.86
C HIS A 324 -5.53 12.76 -12.34
N ARG A 325 -5.58 13.76 -13.22
CA ARG A 325 -5.75 15.17 -12.83
C ARG A 325 -7.02 15.37 -12.00
N ILE A 326 -8.14 14.80 -12.44
CA ILE A 326 -9.45 14.89 -11.77
C ILE A 326 -9.43 14.29 -10.36
N LEU A 327 -8.70 13.19 -10.18
CA LEU A 327 -8.55 12.55 -8.88
C LEU A 327 -7.62 13.34 -7.94
N LEU A 328 -6.51 13.86 -8.46
CA LEU A 328 -5.48 14.50 -7.64
C LEU A 328 -5.78 15.94 -7.24
N GLU A 329 -6.53 16.68 -8.05
CA GLU A 329 -6.64 18.13 -7.89
C GLU A 329 -7.30 18.61 -6.60
N SER A 330 -8.16 17.77 -6.03
CA SER A 330 -8.92 18.10 -4.82
C SER A 330 -8.30 17.61 -3.53
N GLY A 331 -7.11 17.01 -3.60
CA GLY A 331 -6.50 16.32 -2.47
C GLY A 331 -7.21 15.02 -2.13
N THR A 332 -6.87 14.43 -0.98
CA THR A 332 -7.57 13.23 -0.53
C THR A 332 -9.04 13.55 -0.27
N MET A 333 -9.92 12.61 -0.62
CA MET A 333 -11.36 12.78 -0.49
C MET A 333 -12.04 11.44 -0.22
N PRO A 334 -13.30 11.40 0.26
CA PRO A 334 -14.07 10.17 0.27
C PRO A 334 -14.14 9.55 -1.13
N LEU A 335 -14.00 8.23 -1.25
CA LEU A 335 -14.03 7.52 -2.53
C LEU A 335 -15.37 7.71 -3.28
N GLU A 336 -16.48 7.92 -2.55
CA GLU A 336 -17.76 8.33 -3.15
C GLU A 336 -17.69 9.68 -3.85
N LEU A 337 -16.96 10.65 -3.30
CA LEU A 337 -16.74 11.93 -3.97
C LEU A 337 -15.80 11.77 -5.18
N ALA A 338 -14.75 10.95 -5.06
CA ALA A 338 -13.90 10.61 -6.21
C ALA A 338 -14.71 10.01 -7.36
N ALA A 339 -15.66 9.12 -7.05
CA ALA A 339 -16.57 8.54 -8.04
C ALA A 339 -17.42 9.59 -8.75
N ARG A 340 -18.03 10.52 -8.01
CA ARG A 340 -18.81 11.63 -8.59
C ARG A 340 -17.99 12.49 -9.53
N ARG A 341 -16.75 12.85 -9.15
CA ARG A 341 -15.85 13.64 -10.01
C ARG A 341 -15.52 12.92 -11.32
N VAL A 342 -15.30 11.60 -11.26
CA VAL A 342 -15.06 10.79 -12.45
C VAL A 342 -16.31 10.73 -13.33
N ASP A 343 -17.50 10.60 -12.77
CA ASP A 343 -18.75 10.62 -13.53
C ASP A 343 -19.01 11.99 -14.19
N GLU A 344 -18.72 13.10 -13.51
CA GLU A 344 -18.77 14.46 -14.07
C GLU A 344 -17.79 14.62 -15.26
N TYR A 345 -16.55 14.17 -15.10
CA TYR A 345 -15.55 14.16 -16.17
C TYR A 345 -16.02 13.36 -17.39
N VAL A 346 -16.57 12.16 -17.16
CA VAL A 346 -17.08 11.31 -18.24
C VAL A 346 -18.28 11.96 -18.92
N ALA A 347 -19.18 12.61 -18.19
CA ALA A 347 -20.32 13.32 -18.77
C ALA A 347 -19.88 14.49 -19.65
N ALA A 348 -18.85 15.25 -19.23
CA ALA A 348 -18.31 16.38 -19.99
C ALA A 348 -17.47 15.97 -21.22
N SER A 349 -16.98 14.72 -21.26
CA SER A 349 -16.07 14.21 -22.30
C SER A 349 -16.73 13.30 -23.33
N ARG A 350 -18.03 13.01 -23.17
CA ARG A 350 -18.84 12.28 -24.15
C ARG A 350 -19.14 13.17 -25.35
#